data_AF-A0A2E3BCR8-F1
#
_entry.id   AF-A0A2E3BCR8-F1
#
_cell.length_a   1.000
_cell.length_b   1.000
_cell.length_c   1.000
_cell.angle_alpha   90.00
_cell.angle_beta   90.00
_cell.angle_gamma   90.00
#
_symmetry.space_group_name_H-M   'P 1'
#
loop_
_entity.id
_entity.type
_entity.pdbx_description
1 polymer ?
#
loop_
_entity_poly.entity_id
_entity_poly.type
_entity_poly.pdbx_seq_one_letter_code
_entity_poly.pdbx_strand_id
1 'polypeptide(L)'
;MSNPTSSVIYSVDNACEKQLRDHELPTTIEGFLIVTETFSYLVDDIDWDQGNGKQPSILLLDTSLADKLGEHEELEECFGGVALYHEWVEVTGLLRESGIGAFERQLYRIDQLLVLTENDDETVNRIAINLL
;
A
#
# COMPACT_ATOMS: atom_id res chain seq x y z
N MET A 1 17.58 33.00 -40.42
CA MET A 1 17.89 31.55 -40.34
C MET A 1 17.07 30.99 -39.21
N SER A 2 16.13 30.11 -39.55
CA SER A 2 15.06 29.61 -38.67
C SER A 2 15.62 28.55 -37.73
N ASN A 3 15.58 28.77 -36.42
CA ASN A 3 15.79 27.69 -35.45
C ASN A 3 14.58 26.76 -35.50
N PRO A 4 14.76 25.45 -35.75
CA PRO A 4 13.67 24.52 -35.55
C PRO A 4 13.43 24.42 -34.04
N THR A 5 12.26 24.86 -33.60
CA THR A 5 11.70 24.46 -32.32
C THR A 5 11.70 22.94 -32.29
N SER A 6 12.63 22.37 -31.52
CA SER A 6 12.65 20.96 -31.15
C SER A 6 11.32 20.64 -30.47
N SER A 7 10.32 20.26 -31.26
CA SER A 7 9.10 19.65 -30.75
C SER A 7 9.54 18.36 -30.07
N VAL A 8 9.64 18.36 -28.76
CA VAL A 8 9.80 17.14 -27.99
C VAL A 8 8.52 16.34 -28.20
N ILE A 9 8.52 15.45 -29.19
CA ILE A 9 7.43 14.53 -29.43
C ILE A 9 7.49 13.54 -28.26
N TYR A 10 6.60 13.73 -27.27
CA TYR A 10 6.38 12.74 -26.23
C TYR A 10 5.79 11.50 -26.90
N SER A 11 6.65 10.54 -27.23
CA SER A 11 6.20 9.23 -27.68
C SER A 11 5.50 8.52 -26.53
N VAL A 12 4.34 7.92 -26.83
CA VAL A 12 3.63 7.03 -25.89
C VAL A 12 4.55 5.92 -25.42
N ASP A 13 5.39 5.40 -26.32
CA ASP A 13 6.35 4.34 -26.00
C ASP A 13 7.40 4.82 -24.97
N ASN A 14 7.91 6.05 -25.13
CA ASN A 14 8.86 6.64 -24.17
C ASN A 14 8.20 6.91 -22.81
N ALA A 15 6.92 7.28 -22.80
CA ALA A 15 6.15 7.46 -21.58
C ALA A 15 5.89 6.12 -20.88
N CYS A 16 5.54 5.07 -21.63
CA CYS A 16 5.35 3.71 -21.12
C CYS A 16 6.65 3.11 -20.58
N GLU A 17 7.78 3.26 -21.29
CA GLU A 17 9.09 2.82 -20.79
C GLU A 17 9.51 3.56 -19.52
N LYS A 18 9.24 4.87 -19.44
CA LYS A 18 9.51 5.63 -18.22
C LYS A 18 8.65 5.12 -17.06
N GLN A 19 7.36 4.89 -17.30
CA GLN A 19 6.51 4.30 -16.27
C GLN A 19 6.96 2.91 -15.85
N LEU A 20 7.37 2.03 -16.78
CA LEU A 20 7.86 0.71 -16.41
C LEU A 20 9.18 0.73 -15.62
N ARG A 21 9.99 1.80 -15.74
CA ARG A 21 11.17 2.01 -14.89
C ARG A 21 10.84 2.50 -13.49
N ASP A 22 9.76 3.26 -13.36
CA ASP A 22 9.37 3.92 -12.11
C ASP A 22 8.47 3.01 -11.22
N HIS A 23 8.02 1.86 -11.72
CA HIS A 23 7.13 0.93 -11.02
C HIS A 23 7.73 -0.48 -10.96
N GLU A 24 7.59 -1.12 -9.82
CA GLU A 24 7.97 -2.51 -9.63
C GLU A 24 6.90 -3.47 -10.20
N LEU A 25 7.24 -4.75 -10.31
CA LEU A 25 6.28 -5.79 -10.66
C LEU A 25 5.19 -5.89 -9.57
N PRO A 26 3.98 -6.36 -9.92
CA PRO A 26 2.97 -6.69 -8.92
C PRO A 26 3.54 -7.61 -7.86
N THR A 27 3.36 -7.23 -6.60
CA THR A 27 3.80 -8.02 -5.45
C THR A 27 2.68 -8.16 -4.45
N THR A 28 2.68 -9.30 -3.76
CA THR A 28 1.82 -9.59 -2.62
C THR A 28 2.67 -9.43 -1.36
N ILE A 29 2.17 -8.67 -0.39
CA ILE A 29 2.86 -8.34 0.86
C ILE A 29 1.90 -8.64 2.00
N GLU A 30 2.39 -9.36 2.99
CA GLU A 30 1.68 -9.61 4.23
C GLU A 30 2.25 -8.69 5.32
N GLY A 31 1.40 -8.13 6.17
CA GLY A 31 1.86 -7.25 7.25
C GLY A 31 0.72 -6.61 8.01
N PHE A 32 1.04 -5.67 8.89
CA PHE A 32 0.05 -4.93 9.65
C PHE A 32 -0.31 -3.62 8.95
N LEU A 33 -1.57 -3.51 8.53
CA LEU A 33 -2.14 -2.28 7.99
C LEU A 33 -2.51 -1.35 9.14
N ILE A 34 -1.93 -0.16 9.13
CA ILE A 34 -2.30 0.93 10.02
C ILE A 34 -3.03 1.99 9.20
N VAL A 35 -4.30 2.24 9.54
CA VAL A 35 -5.11 3.29 8.93
C VAL A 35 -5.30 4.41 9.94
N THR A 36 -4.96 5.63 9.56
CA THR A 36 -5.20 6.83 10.36
C THR A 36 -6.24 7.72 9.68
N GLU A 37 -6.60 8.83 10.32
CA GLU A 37 -7.48 9.85 9.71
C GLU A 37 -6.91 10.47 8.42
N THR A 38 -5.59 10.40 8.21
CA THR A 38 -4.92 11.19 7.16
C THR A 38 -4.14 10.37 6.14
N PHE A 39 -3.71 9.17 6.50
CA PHE A 39 -2.99 8.25 5.62
C PHE A 39 -3.04 6.83 6.16
N SER A 40 -2.69 5.88 5.30
CA SER A 40 -2.59 4.46 5.62
C SER A 40 -1.22 3.94 5.24
N TYR A 41 -0.69 2.99 6.00
CA TYR A 41 0.60 2.37 5.70
C TYR A 41 0.65 0.92 6.19
N LEU A 42 1.44 0.11 5.49
CA LEU A 42 1.75 -1.25 5.87
C LEU A 42 3.04 -1.24 6.68
N VAL A 43 3.04 -1.95 7.80
CA VAL A 43 4.23 -2.36 8.52
C VAL A 43 4.47 -3.81 8.15
N ASP A 44 5.51 -4.04 7.35
CA ASP A 44 5.90 -5.38 6.89
C ASP A 44 6.49 -6.18 8.06
N ASP A 45 6.11 -7.45 8.17
CA ASP A 45 6.65 -8.41 9.16
C ASP A 45 7.98 -9.04 8.68
N ILE A 46 8.34 -8.87 7.39
CA ILE A 46 9.48 -9.54 6.75
C ILE A 46 10.85 -9.28 7.42
N ASP A 47 11.01 -8.25 8.26
CA ASP A 47 12.29 -7.89 8.89
C ASP A 47 12.24 -7.74 10.43
N TRP A 48 11.17 -8.16 11.13
CA TRP A 48 11.14 -8.04 12.60
C TRP A 48 12.28 -8.83 13.27
N ASP A 49 12.73 -9.93 12.64
CA ASP A 49 13.75 -10.84 13.16
C ASP A 49 15.21 -10.41 12.85
N GLN A 50 15.43 -9.35 12.05
CA GLN A 50 16.75 -8.86 11.61
C GLN A 50 17.04 -7.47 12.21
N GLY A 51 17.61 -7.45 13.42
CA GLY A 51 17.74 -6.25 14.26
C GLY A 51 18.30 -4.95 13.62
N ASN A 52 17.91 -3.83 14.23
CA ASN A 52 18.40 -2.45 14.03
C ASN A 52 18.23 -1.82 12.62
N GLY A 53 17.58 -2.47 11.66
CA GLY A 53 17.09 -1.82 10.45
C GLY A 53 15.92 -0.88 10.76
N LYS A 54 15.80 0.24 10.02
CA LYS A 54 14.51 0.95 9.96
C LYS A 54 13.52 -0.02 9.33
N GLN A 55 12.46 -0.41 10.05
CA GLN A 55 11.36 -1.18 9.46
C GLN A 55 10.85 -0.42 8.23
N PRO A 56 10.90 -1.00 7.01
CA PRO A 56 10.45 -0.31 5.82
C PRO A 56 8.92 -0.29 5.81
N SER A 57 8.32 0.77 6.36
CA SER A 57 6.89 1.00 6.20
C SER A 57 6.57 1.38 4.76
N ILE A 58 5.46 0.85 4.23
CA ILE A 58 5.00 1.11 2.86
C ILE A 58 3.77 2.00 2.93
N LEU A 59 3.82 3.18 2.33
CA LEU A 59 2.66 4.07 2.28
C LEU A 59 1.60 3.50 1.32
N LEU A 60 0.33 3.48 1.74
CA LEU A 60 -0.79 3.12 0.87
C LEU A 60 -1.50 4.40 0.43
N LEU A 61 -1.54 4.63 -0.88
CA LEU A 61 -2.21 5.80 -1.46
C LEU A 61 -3.69 5.52 -1.75
N ASP A 62 -4.44 5.14 -0.73
CA ASP A 62 -5.88 4.95 -0.84
C ASP A 62 -6.60 5.61 0.34
N THR A 63 -7.33 6.68 0.04
CA THR A 63 -8.07 7.47 1.04
C THR A 63 -9.40 6.84 1.42
N SER A 64 -9.87 5.82 0.69
CA SER A 64 -11.15 5.15 0.95
C SER A 64 -11.02 4.02 1.98
N LEU A 65 -9.79 3.65 2.36
CA LEU A 65 -9.53 2.52 3.26
C LEU A 65 -10.30 2.59 4.58
N ALA A 66 -10.34 3.76 5.24
CA ALA A 66 -11.04 3.92 6.50
C ALA A 66 -12.55 3.65 6.35
N ASP A 67 -13.17 4.24 5.32
CA ASP A 67 -14.58 4.05 5.03
C ASP A 67 -14.88 2.59 4.67
N LYS A 68 -14.01 1.96 3.86
CA LYS A 68 -14.17 0.58 3.42
C LYS A 68 -14.00 -0.44 4.51
N LEU A 69 -13.06 -0.25 5.43
CA LEU A 69 -12.93 -1.12 6.60
C LEU A 69 -14.16 -1.00 7.51
N GLY A 70 -14.72 0.20 7.66
CA GLY A 70 -15.93 0.43 8.44
C GLY A 70 -17.23 -0.15 7.85
N GLU A 71 -17.21 -0.61 6.59
CA GLU A 71 -18.33 -1.35 5.99
C GLU A 71 -18.41 -2.80 6.52
N HIS A 72 -17.38 -3.30 7.20
CA HIS A 72 -17.30 -4.67 7.74
C HIS A 72 -17.53 -4.68 9.24
N GLU A 73 -18.71 -5.15 9.68
CA GLU A 73 -19.09 -5.22 11.10
C GLU A 73 -18.18 -6.15 11.92
N GLU A 74 -17.51 -7.10 11.27
CA GLU A 74 -16.57 -8.01 11.92
C GLU A 74 -15.19 -7.39 12.23
N LEU A 75 -14.88 -6.20 11.72
CA LEU A 75 -13.62 -5.50 11.99
C LEU A 75 -13.80 -4.50 13.14
N GLU A 76 -12.86 -4.52 14.08
CA GLU A 76 -12.95 -3.67 15.28
C GLU A 76 -12.21 -2.35 15.09
N GLU A 77 -12.91 -1.23 15.29
CA GLU A 77 -12.26 0.08 15.37
C GLU A 77 -11.33 0.17 16.58
N CYS A 78 -10.16 0.78 16.36
CA CYS A 78 -9.18 1.03 17.41
C CYS A 78 -9.59 2.22 18.29
N PHE A 79 -10.26 1.97 19.42
CA PHE A 79 -10.62 3.04 20.36
C PHE A 79 -9.42 3.48 21.23
N GLY A 80 -8.99 4.74 21.05
CA GLY A 80 -7.95 5.38 21.89
C GLY A 80 -6.52 5.27 21.38
N GLY A 81 -6.31 4.73 20.17
CA GLY A 81 -5.05 4.75 19.45
C GLY A 81 -4.91 5.97 18.52
N VAL A 82 -3.72 6.15 17.93
CA VAL A 82 -3.49 7.12 16.84
C VAL A 82 -4.10 6.63 15.51
N ALA A 83 -4.49 5.35 15.44
CA ALA A 83 -5.05 4.68 14.27
C ALA A 83 -6.55 4.44 14.44
N LEU A 84 -7.28 4.46 13.31
CA LEU A 84 -8.69 4.06 13.18
C LEU A 84 -8.82 2.54 13.08
N TYR A 85 -7.94 1.91 12.29
CA TYR A 85 -7.85 0.47 12.14
C TYR A 85 -6.39 0.02 12.23
N HIS A 86 -6.19 -1.17 12.80
CA HIS A 86 -4.90 -1.85 12.87
C HIS A 86 -5.10 -3.34 12.66
N GLU A 87 -4.91 -3.80 11.43
CA GLU A 87 -5.32 -5.13 10.99
C GLU A 87 -4.15 -5.89 10.36
N TRP A 88 -4.09 -7.21 10.57
CA TRP A 88 -3.20 -8.08 9.79
C TRP A 88 -3.81 -8.27 8.40
N VAL A 89 -3.03 -8.05 7.35
CA VAL A 89 -3.52 -8.05 5.97
C VAL A 89 -2.57 -8.74 5.00
N GLU A 90 -3.14 -9.20 3.90
CA GLU A 90 -2.43 -9.52 2.66
C GLU A 90 -2.85 -8.49 1.59
N VAL A 91 -1.89 -7.74 1.07
CA VAL A 91 -2.10 -6.71 0.04
C VAL A 91 -1.35 -7.08 -1.23
N THR A 92 -2.06 -7.10 -2.35
CA THR A 92 -1.45 -7.21 -3.68
C THR A 92 -1.57 -5.89 -4.43
N GLY A 93 -0.47 -5.45 -5.04
CA GLY A 93 -0.49 -4.23 -5.83
C GLY A 93 0.85 -3.89 -6.46
N LEU A 94 0.96 -2.64 -6.93
CA LEU A 94 2.17 -2.14 -7.58
C LEU A 94 2.93 -1.21 -6.63
N LEU A 95 4.19 -1.56 -6.37
CA LEU A 95 5.12 -0.74 -5.59
C LEU A 95 5.85 0.27 -6.47
N ARG A 96 6.26 1.37 -5.84
CA ARG A 96 7.24 2.31 -6.37
C ARG A 96 7.95 3.06 -5.24
N GLU A 97 9.03 3.76 -5.57
CA GLU A 97 9.63 4.73 -4.66
C GLU A 97 8.62 5.82 -4.27
N SER A 98 8.59 6.21 -2.99
CA SER A 98 7.64 7.22 -2.53
C SER A 98 8.15 8.66 -2.66
N GLY A 99 9.46 8.86 -2.47
CA GLY A 99 10.06 10.19 -2.32
C GLY A 99 9.72 10.90 -0.99
N ILE A 100 9.00 10.25 -0.08
CA ILE A 100 8.62 10.75 1.25
C ILE A 100 9.59 10.17 2.28
N GLY A 101 10.31 11.01 3.02
CA GLY A 101 11.43 10.57 3.85
C GLY A 101 11.09 9.56 4.97
N ALA A 102 9.82 9.42 5.35
CA ALA A 102 9.36 8.44 6.33
C ALA A 102 8.99 7.07 5.72
N PHE A 103 8.75 7.01 4.40
CA PHE A 103 8.31 5.81 3.69
C PHE A 103 9.16 5.65 2.44
N GLU A 104 10.14 4.75 2.40
CA GLU A 104 10.98 4.64 1.19
C GLU A 104 10.17 4.14 -0.02
N ARG A 105 9.13 3.34 0.24
CA ARG A 105 8.22 2.78 -0.77
C ARG A 105 6.77 3.18 -0.53
N GLN A 106 6.01 3.13 -1.60
CA GLN A 106 4.56 3.28 -1.58
C GLN A 106 3.89 2.29 -2.52
N LEU A 107 2.74 1.81 -2.09
CA LEU A 107 1.82 1.03 -2.89
C LEU A 107 0.81 2.01 -3.49
N TYR A 108 1.05 2.41 -4.73
CA TYR A 108 0.30 3.48 -5.39
C TYR A 108 -0.97 2.97 -6.11
N ARG A 109 -1.09 1.64 -6.24
CA ARG A 109 -2.26 0.94 -6.72
C ARG A 109 -2.41 -0.34 -5.93
N ILE A 110 -3.59 -0.53 -5.33
CA ILE A 110 -4.00 -1.75 -4.66
C ILE A 110 -4.88 -2.54 -5.62
N ASP A 111 -4.47 -3.75 -5.96
CA ASP A 111 -5.25 -4.68 -6.77
C ASP A 111 -6.15 -5.58 -5.92
N GLN A 112 -5.67 -5.91 -4.72
CA GLN A 112 -6.39 -6.73 -3.76
C GLN A 112 -5.95 -6.38 -2.34
N LEU A 113 -6.91 -6.31 -1.43
CA LEU A 113 -6.67 -6.19 0.01
C LEU A 113 -7.52 -7.27 0.71
N LEU A 114 -6.85 -8.14 1.46
CA LEU A 114 -7.48 -9.14 2.32
C LEU A 114 -7.11 -8.82 3.76
N VAL A 115 -8.10 -8.67 4.63
CA VAL A 115 -7.90 -8.66 6.08
C VAL A 115 -7.90 -10.10 6.58
N LEU A 116 -6.89 -10.43 7.38
CA LEU A 116 -6.64 -11.75 7.93
C LEU A 116 -7.04 -11.75 9.41
N THR A 117 -8.05 -12.53 9.76
CA THR A 117 -8.49 -12.68 11.16
C THR A 117 -8.27 -14.11 11.63
N GLU A 118 -7.79 -14.27 12.86
CA GLU A 118 -7.55 -15.58 13.47
C GLU A 118 -8.79 -16.05 14.23
N ASN A 119 -9.26 -17.26 13.94
CA ASN A 119 -10.36 -17.89 14.64
C ASN A 119 -9.88 -18.60 15.92
N ASP A 120 -10.80 -18.93 16.83
CA ASP A 120 -10.52 -19.68 18.07
C ASP A 120 -9.83 -21.04 17.85
N ASP A 121 -9.93 -21.60 16.63
CA ASP A 121 -9.31 -22.87 16.24
C ASP A 121 -7.95 -22.69 15.52
N GLU A 122 -7.34 -21.51 15.64
CA GLU A 122 -6.06 -21.11 15.01
C GLU A 122 -6.12 -21.07 13.47
N THR A 123 -7.32 -21.18 12.88
CA THR A 123 -7.47 -21.02 11.42
C THR A 123 -7.59 -19.55 11.03
N VAL A 124 -7.05 -19.20 9.86
CA VAL A 124 -7.10 -17.82 9.34
C VAL A 124 -8.32 -17.66 8.43
N ASN A 125 -9.21 -16.75 8.80
CA ASN A 125 -10.28 -16.24 7.95
C ASN A 125 -9.76 -15.08 7.08
N ARG A 126 -10.36 -14.89 5.91
CA ARG A 126 -9.95 -13.87 4.93
C ARG A 126 -11.14 -13.03 4.50
N ILE A 127 -11.09 -11.74 4.79
CA ILE A 127 -12.13 -10.77 4.45
C ILE A 127 -11.61 -9.91 3.30
N ALA A 128 -12.27 -9.97 2.15
CA ALA A 128 -11.87 -9.18 0.99
C ALA A 128 -12.42 -7.75 1.09
N ILE A 129 -11.54 -6.76 1.09
CA ILE A 129 -11.91 -5.35 1.10
C ILE A 129 -11.94 -4.85 -0.35
N ASN A 130 -13.12 -4.44 -0.82
CA ASN A 130 -13.28 -3.92 -2.18
C ASN A 130 -13.02 -2.41 -2.24
N LEU A 131 -11.96 -2.03 -2.95
CA LEU A 131 -11.52 -0.64 -3.12
C LEU A 131 -11.95 -0.02 -4.47
N LEU A 132 -12.74 -0.75 -5.28
CA LEU A 132 -13.23 -0.33 -6.61
C LEU A 132 -14.69 0.14 -6.60
#